data_AF-A0AAE1IKL3-F1
#
_entry.id   AF-A0AAE1IKL3-F1
#
_cell.length_a   1.000
_cell.length_b   1.000
_cell.length_c   1.000
_cell.angle_alpha   90.00
_cell.angle_beta   90.00
_cell.angle_gamma   90.00
#
_symmetry.space_group_name_H-M   'P 1'
#
loop_
_entity.id
_entity.type
_entity.pdbx_description
1 polymer ?
#
loop_
_entity_poly.entity_id
_entity_poly.type
_entity_poly.pdbx_seq_one_letter_code
_entity_poly.pdbx_strand_id
1 'polypeptide(L)'
;MNDNSTPSNPPSTLELHDLSTDHLVNPTDPHVNHTDPHVNPTDCHVNQTDHDDKLSQLERELEDVDDMEGEELNLASFRLDNNERRENILQKIDDALSDYDNFLDRHQRALSFEDPSKSSIDSLQNWLDMNRDLKRDEINYLKRNDLFSVTGNISWVETILSVALSKALHAVITMLEGPRQGQLGKISTRMKEKIRKTFRPASRNPNVTISAISLRKAVRIFLAPFIAALLLTPVIICNYVNDLTYRVVIVVLTTATFIAGLACISKVKAVEWVVAGATYVTITRYLNMELLLMWSDADLK
;
A
#
# COMPACT_ATOMS: atom_id res chain seq x y z
N MET A 1 49.44 -47.17 55.97
CA MET A 1 50.80 -47.65 55.70
C MET A 1 51.24 -46.97 54.42
N ASN A 2 52.15 -46.00 54.56
CA ASN A 2 52.91 -45.28 53.54
C ASN A 2 52.08 -44.42 52.55
N ASP A 3 52.24 -43.08 52.48
CA ASP A 3 53.44 -42.27 52.15
C ASP A 3 53.86 -42.51 50.66
N ASN A 4 54.26 -41.56 49.80
CA ASN A 4 54.60 -40.12 49.87
C ASN A 4 54.61 -39.56 48.40
N SER A 5 54.74 -38.28 48.00
CA SER A 5 54.98 -36.99 48.69
C SER A 5 54.48 -35.78 47.85
N THR A 6 54.17 -34.65 48.51
CA THR A 6 54.36 -33.26 47.99
C THR A 6 55.84 -32.82 48.18
N PRO A 7 56.33 -31.58 47.90
CA PRO A 7 55.80 -30.45 47.11
C PRO A 7 56.83 -29.79 46.15
N SER A 8 56.41 -28.82 45.32
CA SER A 8 57.23 -27.62 45.01
C SER A 8 56.41 -26.44 44.43
N ASN A 9 56.71 -25.27 44.98
CA ASN A 9 56.33 -23.90 44.60
C ASN A 9 57.57 -23.04 45.01
N PRO A 10 57.78 -21.77 44.60
CA PRO A 10 57.10 -20.93 43.60
C PRO A 10 58.18 -20.45 42.56
N PRO A 11 58.44 -19.17 42.14
CA PRO A 11 58.07 -17.84 42.68
C PRO A 11 57.19 -16.97 41.77
N SER A 12 56.61 -15.94 42.40
CA SER A 12 55.97 -14.80 41.72
C SER A 12 57.00 -13.90 41.04
N THR A 13 56.66 -13.33 39.88
CA THR A 13 57.35 -12.17 39.32
C THR A 13 56.32 -11.10 38.94
N LEU A 14 56.56 -9.88 39.42
CA LEU A 14 55.81 -8.68 39.04
C LEU A 14 56.30 -8.22 37.67
N GLU A 15 55.39 -8.01 36.72
CA GLU A 15 55.59 -7.02 35.66
C GLU A 15 54.42 -6.04 35.62
N LEU A 16 54.75 -4.80 35.97
CA LEU A 16 54.01 -3.62 35.56
C LEU A 16 54.19 -3.45 34.05
N HIS A 17 53.10 -3.35 33.30
CA HIS A 17 53.14 -2.70 32.00
C HIS A 17 51.97 -1.74 31.85
N ASP A 18 52.26 -0.47 32.06
CA ASP A 18 51.46 0.61 31.49
C ASP A 18 51.44 0.46 29.98
N LEU A 19 50.25 0.52 29.39
CA LEU A 19 50.09 0.89 27.99
C LEU A 19 48.73 1.55 27.78
N SER A 20 48.78 2.89 27.84
CA SER A 20 47.69 3.76 27.39
C SER A 20 47.20 3.34 26.01
N THR A 21 45.90 3.34 25.79
CA THR A 21 45.34 3.48 24.44
C THR A 21 44.09 4.33 24.51
N ASP A 22 44.19 5.54 23.95
CA ASP A 22 43.13 6.53 23.95
C ASP A 22 41.92 6.03 23.15
N HIS A 23 40.81 5.76 23.84
CA HIS A 23 39.53 5.57 23.16
C HIS A 23 38.95 6.94 22.79
N LEU A 24 39.13 7.31 21.51
CA LEU A 24 38.46 8.46 20.91
C LEU A 24 36.94 8.39 21.15
N VAL A 25 36.41 9.44 21.77
CA VAL A 25 34.98 9.74 21.75
C VAL A 25 34.62 10.16 20.31
N ASN A 26 33.82 9.34 19.63
CA ASN A 26 33.19 9.71 18.35
C ASN A 26 31.69 10.00 18.59
N PRO A 27 31.25 11.28 18.57
CA PRO A 27 29.88 11.64 18.94
C PRO A 27 28.98 11.87 17.72
N THR A 28 28.71 10.83 16.92
CA THR A 28 27.58 10.88 15.96
C THR A 28 27.05 9.49 15.63
N ASP A 29 26.04 9.04 16.38
CA ASP A 29 25.01 8.17 15.83
C ASP A 29 23.73 8.29 16.68
N PRO A 30 22.61 8.81 16.15
CA PRO A 30 21.34 8.73 16.84
C PRO A 30 20.85 7.29 16.73
N HIS A 31 21.07 6.52 17.81
CA HIS A 31 20.47 5.20 17.96
C HIS A 31 18.93 5.36 18.02
N VAL A 32 18.30 5.38 16.84
CA VAL A 32 16.85 5.24 16.71
C VAL A 32 16.54 3.86 17.23
N ASN A 33 16.06 3.81 18.46
CA ASN A 33 15.67 2.59 19.12
C ASN A 33 14.40 2.09 18.43
N HIS A 34 14.58 1.29 17.38
CA HIS A 34 13.47 0.61 16.71
C HIS A 34 12.83 -0.32 17.72
N THR A 35 11.75 0.16 18.33
CA THR A 35 10.89 -0.61 19.20
C THR A 35 10.32 -1.75 18.38
N ASP A 36 10.66 -2.96 18.78
CA ASP A 36 10.28 -4.20 18.12
C ASP A 36 8.74 -4.29 18.07
N PRO A 37 8.09 -4.24 16.88
CA PRO A 37 6.63 -4.14 16.79
C PRO A 37 5.97 -5.52 16.94
N HIS A 38 6.44 -6.32 17.90
CA HIS A 38 5.86 -7.61 18.25
C HIS A 38 4.67 -7.42 19.21
N VAL A 39 3.72 -6.55 18.83
CA VAL A 39 2.49 -6.29 19.58
C VAL A 39 1.71 -7.60 19.66
N ASN A 40 1.67 -8.19 20.84
CA ASN A 40 0.86 -9.36 21.11
C ASN A 40 -0.61 -8.97 20.89
N PRO A 41 -1.48 -9.79 20.25
CA PRO A 41 -2.91 -9.47 20.13
C PRO A 41 -3.65 -9.31 21.47
N THR A 42 -2.99 -9.61 22.60
CA THR A 42 -3.47 -9.24 23.94
C THR A 42 -3.14 -7.78 24.30
N ASP A 43 -1.99 -7.26 23.87
CA ASP A 43 -1.51 -5.90 24.19
C ASP A 43 -2.29 -4.82 23.42
N CYS A 44 -2.79 -5.11 22.21
CA CYS A 44 -3.65 -4.14 21.50
C CYS A 44 -4.99 -3.94 22.21
N HIS A 45 -5.42 -4.89 23.05
CA HIS A 45 -6.60 -4.74 23.89
C HIS A 45 -6.31 -3.88 25.13
N VAL A 46 -5.09 -3.96 25.69
CA VAL A 46 -4.62 -3.13 26.82
C VAL A 46 -4.44 -1.68 26.36
N ASN A 47 -3.77 -1.45 25.24
CA ASN A 47 -3.55 -0.10 24.71
C ASN A 47 -4.88 0.62 24.40
N GLN A 48 -5.90 -0.09 23.89
CA GLN A 48 -7.23 0.48 23.66
C GLN A 48 -7.87 0.96 24.97
N THR A 49 -7.86 0.13 26.02
CA THR A 49 -8.43 0.51 27.32
C THR A 49 -7.66 1.66 27.96
N ASP A 50 -6.33 1.71 27.81
CA ASP A 50 -5.50 2.80 28.36
C ASP A 50 -5.82 4.16 27.72
N HIS A 51 -6.20 4.20 26.42
CA HIS A 51 -6.66 5.41 25.75
C HIS A 51 -8.05 5.86 26.26
N ASP A 52 -9.00 4.91 26.36
CA ASP A 52 -10.37 5.19 26.80
C ASP A 52 -10.42 5.64 28.29
N ASP A 53 -9.60 5.01 29.15
CA ASP A 53 -9.46 5.37 30.57
C ASP A 53 -8.82 6.76 30.74
N LYS A 54 -7.79 7.09 29.94
CA LYS A 54 -7.14 8.42 29.95
C LYS A 54 -8.11 9.52 29.53
N LEU A 55 -8.93 9.29 28.50
CA LEU A 55 -9.94 10.26 28.06
C LEU A 55 -11.00 10.46 29.16
N SER A 56 -11.51 9.36 29.73
CA SER A 56 -12.48 9.37 30.84
C SER A 56 -11.96 10.07 32.10
N GLN A 57 -10.64 10.06 32.35
CA GLN A 57 -10.03 10.84 33.42
C GLN A 57 -10.03 12.34 33.10
N LEU A 58 -9.61 12.72 31.89
CA LEU A 58 -9.54 14.13 31.48
C LEU A 58 -10.93 14.78 31.41
N GLU A 59 -11.95 14.04 30.95
CA GLU A 59 -13.35 14.50 30.97
C GLU A 59 -13.83 14.77 32.40
N ARG A 60 -13.48 13.90 33.37
CA ARG A 60 -13.82 14.13 34.79
C ARG A 60 -13.04 15.30 35.40
N GLU A 61 -11.76 15.45 35.06
CA GLU A 61 -10.97 16.62 35.48
C GLU A 61 -11.53 17.93 34.89
N LEU A 62 -12.18 17.87 33.72
CA LEU A 62 -12.88 19.00 33.10
C LEU A 62 -14.21 19.29 33.84
N GLU A 63 -15.02 18.27 34.09
CA GLU A 63 -16.29 18.37 34.85
C GLU A 63 -16.04 18.94 36.26
N ASP A 64 -15.02 18.45 36.97
CA ASP A 64 -14.58 19.00 38.27
C ASP A 64 -14.19 20.50 38.19
N VAL A 65 -13.62 20.95 37.07
CA VAL A 65 -13.21 22.36 36.86
C VAL A 65 -14.41 23.25 36.54
N ASP A 66 -15.34 22.77 35.72
CA ASP A 66 -16.56 23.49 35.37
C ASP A 66 -17.50 23.61 36.59
N ASP A 67 -17.62 22.57 37.43
CA ASP A 67 -18.36 22.60 38.69
C ASP A 67 -17.78 23.60 39.73
N MET A 68 -16.49 23.90 39.64
CA MET A 68 -15.83 24.92 40.46
C MET A 68 -15.96 26.35 39.90
N GLU A 69 -16.39 26.52 38.65
CA GLU A 69 -16.45 27.82 37.98
C GLU A 69 -17.78 28.54 38.23
N GLY A 70 -17.81 29.38 39.28
CA GLY A 70 -19.02 30.08 39.73
C GLY A 70 -19.61 31.15 38.79
N GLU A 71 -19.04 31.36 37.59
CA GLU A 71 -19.52 32.33 36.60
C GLU A 71 -19.98 31.63 35.30
N GLU A 72 -21.25 31.20 35.27
CA GLU A 72 -21.88 30.50 34.12
C GLU A 72 -21.68 31.19 32.75
N LEU A 73 -21.48 32.51 32.73
CA LEU A 73 -21.25 33.29 31.51
C LEU A 73 -19.91 33.01 30.83
N ASN A 74 -18.90 32.55 31.58
CA ASN A 74 -17.56 32.23 31.06
C ASN A 74 -17.53 30.81 30.46
N LEU A 75 -18.33 29.88 31.01
CA LEU A 75 -18.59 28.57 30.42
C LEU A 75 -19.30 28.69 29.05
N ALA A 76 -20.20 29.67 28.91
CA ALA A 76 -21.02 29.85 27.70
C ALA A 76 -20.26 30.42 26.47
N SER A 77 -19.03 30.94 26.64
CA SER A 77 -18.30 31.64 25.57
C SER A 77 -16.80 31.38 25.60
N PHE A 78 -16.33 30.55 24.66
CA PHE A 78 -14.89 30.29 24.40
C PHE A 78 -14.03 31.56 24.20
N ARG A 79 -14.63 32.69 23.79
CA ARG A 79 -13.92 33.98 23.65
C ARG A 79 -13.80 34.81 24.91
N LEU A 80 -14.52 34.43 25.97
CA LEU A 80 -14.55 35.10 27.28
C LEU A 80 -14.02 34.17 28.38
N ASP A 81 -13.85 32.88 28.07
CA ASP A 81 -13.06 31.95 28.86
C ASP A 81 -11.65 32.51 29.09
N ASN A 82 -11.30 32.61 30.37
CA ASN A 82 -9.98 33.01 30.86
C ASN A 82 -9.47 31.99 31.89
N ASN A 83 -10.04 30.77 31.89
CA ASN A 83 -9.68 29.69 32.78
C ASN A 83 -8.54 28.87 32.15
N GLU A 84 -7.29 29.30 32.37
CA GLU A 84 -6.07 28.63 31.88
C GLU A 84 -6.04 27.12 32.22
N ARG A 85 -6.70 26.70 33.31
CA ARG A 85 -6.81 25.29 33.69
C ARG A 85 -7.77 24.53 32.78
N ARG A 86 -8.91 25.12 32.41
CA ARG A 86 -9.87 24.53 31.46
C ARG A 86 -9.23 24.40 30.08
N GLU A 87 -8.58 25.47 29.60
CA GLU A 87 -7.81 25.46 28.34
C GLU A 87 -6.74 24.36 28.33
N ASN A 88 -5.99 24.19 29.43
CA ASN A 88 -4.97 23.15 29.55
C ASN A 88 -5.54 21.73 29.50
N ILE A 89 -6.73 21.49 30.08
CA ILE A 89 -7.41 20.19 30.03
C ILE A 89 -7.96 19.94 28.62
N LEU A 90 -8.57 20.94 27.98
CA LEU A 90 -9.05 20.84 26.61
C LEU A 90 -7.91 20.53 25.62
N GLN A 91 -6.74 21.15 25.77
CA GLN A 91 -5.56 20.80 24.95
C GLN A 91 -5.10 19.35 25.17
N LYS A 92 -5.10 18.86 26.42
CA LYS A 92 -4.76 17.45 26.71
C LYS A 92 -5.77 16.46 26.12
N ILE A 93 -7.05 16.85 26.03
CA ILE A 93 -8.10 16.06 25.40
C ILE A 93 -7.85 16.01 23.88
N ASP A 94 -7.57 17.15 23.23
CA ASP A 94 -7.22 17.21 21.80
C ASP A 94 -5.96 16.38 21.47
N ASP A 95 -4.90 16.50 22.29
CA ASP A 95 -3.69 15.69 22.19
C ASP A 95 -4.00 14.18 22.33
N ALA A 96 -4.85 13.79 23.30
CA ALA A 96 -5.23 12.40 23.53
C ALA A 96 -6.12 11.81 22.43
N LEU A 97 -7.03 12.61 21.86
CA LEU A 97 -7.85 12.24 20.70
C LEU A 97 -6.98 12.09 19.44
N SER A 98 -6.01 12.98 19.24
CA SER A 98 -5.03 12.88 18.15
C SER A 98 -4.17 11.61 18.27
N ASP A 99 -3.69 11.27 19.47
CA ASP A 99 -3.01 9.98 19.73
C ASP A 99 -3.92 8.78 19.41
N TYR A 100 -5.20 8.86 19.76
CA TYR A 100 -6.18 7.81 19.51
C TYR A 100 -6.51 7.63 18.01
N ASP A 101 -6.72 8.72 17.27
CA ASP A 101 -6.90 8.69 15.80
C ASP A 101 -5.67 8.07 15.12
N ASN A 102 -4.45 8.42 15.58
CA ASN A 102 -3.21 7.82 15.10
C ASN A 102 -3.12 6.31 15.41
N PHE A 103 -3.66 5.86 16.55
CA PHE A 103 -3.76 4.44 16.89
C PHE A 103 -4.77 3.71 15.99
N LEU A 104 -5.98 4.27 15.81
CA LEU A 104 -7.03 3.73 14.96
C LEU A 104 -6.61 3.62 13.49
N ASP A 105 -5.97 4.64 12.93
CA ASP A 105 -5.46 4.60 11.55
C ASP A 105 -4.38 3.51 11.38
N ARG A 106 -3.47 3.34 12.36
CA ARG A 106 -2.51 2.21 12.34
C ARG A 106 -3.21 0.85 12.42
N HIS A 107 -4.23 0.72 13.26
CA HIS A 107 -4.99 -0.52 13.42
C HIS A 107 -5.81 -0.84 12.16
N GLN A 108 -6.49 0.15 11.59
CA GLN A 108 -7.22 0.03 10.32
C GLN A 108 -6.28 -0.33 9.17
N ARG A 109 -5.08 0.28 9.10
CA ARG A 109 -4.05 -0.12 8.12
C ARG A 109 -3.62 -1.57 8.33
N ALA A 110 -3.41 -2.00 9.57
CA ALA A 110 -3.06 -3.39 9.88
C ALA A 110 -4.16 -4.38 9.45
N LEU A 111 -5.42 -4.09 9.76
CA LEU A 111 -6.58 -4.88 9.32
C LEU A 111 -6.82 -4.81 7.79
N SER A 112 -6.33 -3.76 7.12
CA SER A 112 -6.43 -3.62 5.66
C SER A 112 -5.38 -4.42 4.89
N PHE A 113 -4.38 -5.01 5.56
CA PHE A 113 -3.46 -5.93 4.89
C PHE A 113 -4.20 -7.20 4.49
N GLU A 114 -3.99 -7.59 3.24
CA GLU A 114 -4.67 -8.75 2.66
C GLU A 114 -3.87 -10.03 2.91
N ASP A 115 -4.59 -11.15 3.05
CA ASP A 115 -4.00 -12.48 3.23
C ASP A 115 -2.94 -12.75 2.15
N PRO A 116 -1.75 -13.27 2.52
CA PRO A 116 -0.71 -13.60 1.58
C PRO A 116 -1.19 -14.69 0.61
N SER A 117 -0.94 -14.47 -0.68
CA SER A 117 -1.15 -15.50 -1.68
C SER A 117 -0.35 -16.75 -1.31
N LYS A 118 -1.01 -17.92 -1.27
CA LYS A 118 -0.40 -19.22 -0.98
C LYS A 118 0.84 -19.47 -1.84
N SER A 119 0.79 -19.09 -3.13
CA SER A 119 1.93 -19.20 -4.05
C SER A 119 3.14 -18.36 -3.64
N SER A 120 2.95 -17.26 -2.91
CA SER A 120 4.05 -16.44 -2.37
C SER A 120 4.67 -17.11 -1.15
N ILE A 121 3.87 -17.72 -0.28
CA ILE A 121 4.34 -18.54 0.84
C ILE A 121 5.11 -19.74 0.30
N ASP A 122 4.54 -20.49 -0.65
CA ASP A 122 5.17 -21.64 -1.28
C ASP A 122 6.51 -21.23 -1.94
N SER A 123 6.56 -20.11 -2.65
CA SER A 123 7.78 -19.59 -3.27
C SER A 123 8.83 -19.18 -2.24
N LEU A 124 8.43 -18.67 -1.07
CA LEU A 124 9.34 -18.27 0.01
C LEU A 124 9.85 -19.50 0.77
N GLN A 125 8.98 -20.47 1.06
CA GLN A 125 9.33 -21.74 1.68
C GLN A 125 10.29 -22.53 0.79
N ASN A 126 10.02 -22.65 -0.52
CA ASN A 126 10.93 -23.25 -1.48
C ASN A 126 12.29 -22.54 -1.53
N TRP A 127 12.33 -21.20 -1.38
CA TRP A 127 13.58 -20.46 -1.31
C TRP A 127 14.33 -20.73 0.00
N LEU A 128 13.66 -20.83 1.14
CA LEU A 128 14.25 -21.17 2.43
C LEU A 128 14.80 -22.59 2.48
N ASP A 129 14.05 -23.59 1.97
CA ASP A 129 14.51 -24.99 1.91
C ASP A 129 15.77 -25.16 1.04
N MET A 130 15.99 -24.25 0.09
CA MET A 130 17.21 -24.15 -0.71
C MET A 130 18.37 -23.41 -0.01
N ASN A 131 18.08 -22.49 0.92
CA ASN A 131 19.06 -21.69 1.66
C ASN A 131 19.06 -22.09 3.15
N ARG A 132 19.67 -23.25 3.44
CA ARG A 132 19.59 -24.00 4.71
C ARG A 132 20.19 -23.33 5.96
N ASP A 133 20.64 -22.08 5.87
CA ASP A 133 21.37 -21.38 6.95
C ASP A 133 20.45 -20.61 7.92
N LEU A 134 19.15 -20.52 7.65
CA LEU A 134 18.18 -19.94 8.61
C LEU A 134 17.79 -20.94 9.71
N LYS A 135 17.46 -20.42 10.90
CA LYS A 135 17.09 -21.25 12.04
C LYS A 135 15.74 -21.91 11.80
N ARG A 136 15.57 -23.15 12.26
CA ARG A 136 14.30 -23.89 12.12
C ARG A 136 13.11 -23.19 12.76
N ASP A 137 13.36 -22.41 13.80
CA ASP A 137 12.35 -21.64 14.50
C ASP A 137 11.83 -20.46 13.65
N GLU A 138 12.70 -19.83 12.84
CA GLU A 138 12.34 -18.78 11.89
C GLU A 138 11.45 -19.35 10.77
N ILE A 139 11.75 -20.55 10.26
CA ILE A 139 10.94 -21.25 9.24
C ILE A 139 9.54 -21.61 9.79
N ASN A 140 9.41 -21.85 11.09
CA ASN A 140 8.11 -22.16 11.69
C ASN A 140 7.15 -20.95 11.76
N TYR A 141 7.63 -19.71 11.62
CA TYR A 141 6.73 -18.54 11.48
C TYR A 141 5.93 -18.60 10.17
N LEU A 142 6.48 -19.16 9.09
CA LEU A 142 5.75 -19.30 7.82
C LEU A 142 4.59 -20.31 7.85
N LYS A 143 4.41 -21.04 8.96
CA LYS A 143 3.29 -21.97 9.17
C LYS A 143 2.18 -21.36 10.03
N ARG A 144 2.36 -20.12 10.50
CA ARG A 144 1.37 -19.40 11.29
C ARG A 144 0.38 -18.68 10.36
N ASN A 145 -0.79 -18.37 10.89
CA ASN A 145 -1.85 -17.65 10.18
C ASN A 145 -1.76 -16.12 10.37
N ASP A 146 -0.64 -15.61 10.91
CA ASP A 146 -0.38 -14.19 11.20
C ASP A 146 0.42 -13.48 10.08
N LEU A 147 0.65 -14.17 8.96
CA LEU A 147 1.31 -13.63 7.77
C LEU A 147 0.36 -12.70 7.01
N PHE A 148 0.87 -11.55 6.56
CA PHE A 148 0.10 -10.56 5.79
C PHE A 148 0.89 -10.00 4.60
N SER A 149 0.20 -9.59 3.52
CA SER A 149 0.86 -9.05 2.33
C SER A 149 1.05 -7.53 2.42
N VAL A 150 2.29 -7.10 2.68
CA VAL A 150 2.69 -5.67 2.61
C VAL A 150 2.48 -5.07 1.22
N THR A 151 2.50 -5.90 0.16
CA THR A 151 2.19 -5.48 -1.22
C THR A 151 0.69 -5.51 -1.49
N GLY A 152 -0.06 -4.66 -0.78
CA GLY A 152 -1.53 -4.70 -0.75
C GLY A 152 -2.25 -4.58 -2.11
N ASN A 153 -3.39 -5.27 -2.21
CA ASN A 153 -4.55 -5.13 -3.12
C ASN A 153 -4.32 -4.94 -4.65
N ILE A 154 -3.09 -5.12 -5.13
CA ILE A 154 -2.78 -5.14 -6.57
C ILE A 154 -3.05 -6.54 -7.18
N SER A 155 -3.14 -7.57 -6.32
CA SER A 155 -3.24 -9.00 -6.63
C SER A 155 -4.36 -9.36 -7.61
N TRP A 156 -5.62 -9.02 -7.32
CA TRP A 156 -6.75 -9.52 -8.12
C TRP A 156 -6.80 -8.92 -9.53
N VAL A 157 -6.45 -7.63 -9.68
CA VAL A 157 -6.37 -7.00 -11.01
C VAL A 157 -5.15 -7.48 -11.77
N GLU A 158 -3.99 -7.64 -11.13
CA GLU A 158 -2.84 -8.25 -11.81
C GLU A 158 -3.11 -9.71 -12.21
N THR A 159 -3.91 -10.46 -11.44
CA THR A 159 -4.33 -11.83 -11.78
C THR A 159 -5.33 -11.85 -12.94
N ILE A 160 -6.42 -11.08 -12.90
CA ILE A 160 -7.37 -11.00 -14.01
C ILE A 160 -6.70 -10.46 -15.27
N LEU A 161 -5.88 -9.42 -15.15
CA LEU A 161 -5.20 -8.81 -16.28
C LEU A 161 -4.13 -9.75 -16.86
N SER A 162 -3.35 -10.47 -16.05
CA SER A 162 -2.39 -11.46 -16.56
C SER A 162 -3.07 -12.67 -17.21
N VAL A 163 -4.21 -13.14 -16.68
CA VAL A 163 -5.02 -14.20 -17.32
C VAL A 163 -5.64 -13.70 -18.63
N ALA A 164 -6.22 -12.51 -18.67
CA ALA A 164 -6.78 -11.92 -19.88
C ALA A 164 -5.70 -11.66 -20.95
N LEU A 165 -4.55 -11.11 -20.54
CA LEU A 165 -3.43 -10.76 -21.40
C LEU A 165 -2.71 -12.02 -21.92
N SER A 166 -2.57 -13.08 -21.11
CA SER A 166 -2.05 -14.38 -21.59
C SER A 166 -2.98 -15.01 -22.62
N LYS A 167 -4.30 -15.02 -22.39
CA LYS A 167 -5.30 -15.48 -23.37
C LYS A 167 -5.27 -14.65 -24.65
N ALA A 168 -5.20 -13.32 -24.54
CA ALA A 168 -5.09 -12.42 -25.69
C ALA A 168 -3.78 -12.63 -26.47
N LEU A 169 -2.64 -12.80 -25.79
CA LEU A 169 -1.37 -13.13 -26.44
C LEU A 169 -1.42 -14.49 -27.14
N HIS A 170 -2.01 -15.52 -26.52
CA HIS A 170 -2.21 -16.82 -27.17
C HIS A 170 -3.11 -16.71 -28.41
N ALA A 171 -4.21 -15.95 -28.34
CA ALA A 171 -5.09 -15.71 -29.48
C ALA A 171 -4.39 -14.95 -30.62
N VAL A 172 -3.57 -13.94 -30.30
CA VAL A 172 -2.76 -13.19 -31.29
C VAL A 172 -1.67 -14.08 -31.90
N ILE A 173 -1.00 -14.92 -31.11
CA ILE A 173 0.02 -15.85 -31.61
C ILE A 173 -0.62 -16.90 -32.54
N THR A 174 -1.76 -17.47 -32.16
CA THR A 174 -2.46 -18.46 -33.00
C THR A 174 -3.07 -17.84 -34.27
N MET A 175 -3.56 -16.60 -34.23
CA MET A 175 -3.94 -15.87 -35.45
C MET A 175 -2.76 -15.55 -36.37
N LEU A 176 -1.60 -15.18 -35.81
CA LEU A 176 -0.35 -14.98 -36.57
C LEU A 176 0.22 -16.29 -37.13
N GLU A 177 -0.14 -17.44 -36.56
CA GLU A 177 0.18 -18.78 -37.04
C GLU A 177 -0.89 -19.35 -38.00
N GLY A 178 -1.83 -18.52 -38.46
CA GLY A 178 -2.75 -18.87 -39.55
C GLY A 178 -2.00 -19.37 -40.81
N PRO A 179 -2.63 -20.23 -41.62
CA PRO A 179 -1.96 -21.09 -42.61
C PRO A 179 -1.51 -20.33 -43.89
N ARG A 180 -0.62 -19.35 -43.75
CA ARG A 180 0.13 -18.74 -44.86
C ARG A 180 1.51 -19.40 -44.97
N GLN A 181 1.51 -20.58 -45.60
CA GLN A 181 2.73 -21.23 -46.10
C GLN A 181 3.39 -20.34 -47.17
N GLY A 182 4.27 -19.44 -46.74
CA GLY A 182 4.99 -18.55 -47.66
C GLY A 182 5.62 -17.35 -46.96
N GLN A 183 6.94 -17.37 -46.84
CA GLN A 183 7.84 -16.23 -46.54
C GLN A 183 7.76 -15.52 -45.16
N LEU A 184 6.61 -15.40 -44.47
CA LEU A 184 6.53 -14.56 -43.25
C LEU A 184 7.28 -15.12 -42.01
N GLY A 185 7.70 -16.39 -42.03
CA GLY A 185 8.29 -17.08 -40.87
C GLY A 185 9.58 -16.44 -40.31
N LYS A 186 10.33 -15.65 -41.09
CA LYS A 186 11.59 -15.02 -40.65
C LYS A 186 11.40 -13.78 -39.76
N ILE A 187 10.22 -13.14 -39.78
CA ILE A 187 9.93 -11.95 -38.97
C ILE A 187 9.36 -12.34 -37.60
N SER A 188 8.46 -13.33 -37.57
CA SER A 188 7.84 -13.86 -36.34
C SER A 188 8.89 -14.36 -35.33
N THR A 189 9.92 -15.08 -35.78
CA THR A 189 10.99 -15.58 -34.90
C THR A 189 11.78 -14.46 -34.22
N ARG A 190 12.10 -13.38 -34.93
CA ARG A 190 12.79 -12.20 -34.34
C ARG A 190 11.94 -11.49 -33.29
N MET A 191 10.62 -11.41 -33.49
CA MET A 191 9.71 -10.77 -32.53
C MET A 191 9.46 -11.66 -31.30
N LYS A 192 9.26 -12.98 -31.49
CA LYS A 192 9.18 -13.97 -30.40
C LYS A 192 10.44 -13.96 -29.53
N GLU A 193 11.62 -13.91 -30.15
CA GLU A 193 12.91 -13.81 -29.45
C GLU A 193 13.03 -12.52 -28.62
N LYS A 194 12.57 -11.38 -29.14
CA LYS A 194 12.59 -10.08 -28.44
C LYS A 194 11.63 -10.07 -27.26
N ILE A 195 10.39 -10.52 -27.44
CA ILE A 195 9.38 -10.64 -26.36
C ILE A 195 9.89 -11.61 -25.27
N ARG A 196 10.41 -12.78 -25.65
CA ARG A 196 10.98 -13.76 -24.70
C ARG A 196 12.19 -13.20 -23.93
N LYS A 197 12.94 -12.25 -24.49
CA LYS A 197 14.01 -11.52 -23.78
C LYS A 197 13.47 -10.46 -22.82
N THR A 198 12.46 -9.69 -23.22
CA THR A 198 11.81 -8.68 -22.36
C THR A 198 11.06 -9.32 -21.19
N PHE A 199 10.47 -10.50 -21.39
CA PHE A 199 9.75 -11.28 -20.37
C PHE A 199 10.59 -12.43 -19.79
N ARG A 200 11.92 -12.32 -19.76
CA ARG A 200 12.71 -13.28 -18.96
C ARG A 200 12.33 -13.11 -17.49
N PRO A 201 11.90 -14.18 -16.79
CA PRO A 201 11.74 -14.11 -15.34
C PRO A 201 13.09 -13.74 -14.73
N ALA A 202 13.09 -12.79 -13.80
CA ALA A 202 14.32 -12.24 -13.22
C ALA A 202 15.02 -13.22 -12.25
N SER A 203 14.41 -14.37 -11.98
CA SER A 203 14.98 -15.45 -11.16
C SER A 203 15.68 -16.50 -12.02
N ARG A 204 16.88 -16.89 -11.60
CA ARG A 204 17.65 -18.02 -12.16
C ARG A 204 17.14 -19.39 -11.66
N ASN A 205 16.25 -19.39 -10.65
CA ASN A 205 15.60 -20.58 -10.09
C ASN A 205 14.12 -20.65 -10.50
N PRO A 206 13.65 -21.78 -11.07
CA PRO A 206 12.25 -21.95 -11.50
C PRO A 206 11.24 -21.94 -10.34
N ASN A 207 11.70 -22.20 -9.11
CA ASN A 207 10.84 -22.33 -7.91
C ASN A 207 10.65 -21.01 -7.15
N VAL A 208 11.15 -19.87 -7.66
CA VAL A 208 11.14 -18.58 -6.94
C VAL A 208 10.55 -17.48 -7.82
N THR A 209 9.29 -17.13 -7.59
CA THR A 209 8.48 -16.26 -8.45
C THR A 209 8.49 -14.78 -8.03
N ILE A 210 9.64 -14.13 -8.14
CA ILE A 210 9.75 -12.67 -7.92
C ILE A 210 9.27 -11.94 -9.19
N SER A 211 7.96 -11.69 -9.32
CA SER A 211 7.36 -11.09 -10.52
C SER A 211 6.74 -9.69 -10.36
N ALA A 212 6.88 -9.04 -9.20
CA ALA A 212 6.18 -7.77 -8.91
C ALA A 212 6.63 -6.55 -9.77
N ILE A 213 7.92 -6.44 -10.12
CA ILE A 213 8.47 -5.23 -10.74
C ILE A 213 8.30 -5.22 -12.27
N SER A 214 8.36 -6.39 -12.91
CA SER A 214 8.19 -6.51 -14.37
C SER A 214 6.72 -6.33 -14.77
N LEU A 215 5.78 -6.84 -13.96
CA LEU A 215 4.37 -6.85 -14.32
C LEU A 215 3.78 -5.43 -14.42
N ARG A 216 4.08 -4.53 -13.48
CA ARG A 216 3.63 -3.11 -13.56
C ARG A 216 4.11 -2.40 -14.84
N LYS A 217 5.33 -2.71 -15.30
CA LYS A 217 5.85 -2.18 -16.58
C LYS A 217 5.15 -2.82 -17.77
N ALA A 218 4.95 -4.13 -17.76
CA ALA A 218 4.21 -4.84 -18.80
C ALA A 218 2.76 -4.32 -18.91
N VAL A 219 2.05 -4.18 -17.80
CA VAL A 219 0.69 -3.63 -17.71
C VAL A 219 0.62 -2.25 -18.37
N ARG A 220 1.53 -1.31 -18.02
CA ARG A 220 1.56 0.01 -18.68
C ARG A 220 1.85 -0.07 -20.18
N ILE A 221 2.77 -0.95 -20.60
CA ILE A 221 3.14 -1.16 -22.00
C ILE A 221 1.99 -1.79 -22.81
N PHE A 222 1.12 -2.60 -22.20
CA PHE A 222 -0.05 -3.20 -22.85
C PHE A 222 -1.32 -2.34 -22.75
N LEU A 223 -1.49 -1.54 -21.70
CA LEU A 223 -2.68 -0.70 -21.50
C LEU A 223 -2.78 0.40 -22.57
N ALA A 224 -1.67 1.07 -22.89
CA ALA A 224 -1.65 2.11 -23.92
C ALA A 224 -2.08 1.62 -25.33
N PRO A 225 -1.52 0.54 -25.90
CA PRO A 225 -1.98 0.01 -27.18
C PRO A 225 -3.36 -0.65 -27.10
N PHE A 226 -3.79 -1.15 -25.93
CA PHE A 226 -5.15 -1.65 -25.74
C PHE A 226 -6.20 -0.53 -25.82
N ILE A 227 -5.97 0.60 -25.14
CA ILE A 227 -6.80 1.80 -25.25
C ILE A 227 -6.79 2.34 -26.68
N ALA A 228 -5.61 2.43 -27.30
CA ALA A 228 -5.50 2.87 -28.69
C ALA A 228 -6.26 1.96 -29.66
N ALA A 229 -6.19 0.64 -29.48
CA ALA A 229 -6.97 -0.31 -30.28
C ALA A 229 -8.48 -0.11 -30.08
N LEU A 230 -8.96 0.00 -28.84
CA LEU A 230 -10.38 0.23 -28.54
C LEU A 230 -10.93 1.52 -29.15
N LEU A 231 -10.12 2.59 -29.23
CA LEU A 231 -10.50 3.85 -29.88
C LEU A 231 -10.46 3.77 -31.41
N LEU A 232 -9.53 2.98 -31.97
CA LEU A 232 -9.26 2.95 -33.41
C LEU A 232 -10.09 1.88 -34.16
N THR A 233 -10.46 0.79 -33.49
CA THR A 233 -11.39 -0.25 -33.98
C THR A 233 -12.73 0.31 -34.50
N PRO A 234 -13.51 1.12 -33.77
CA PRO A 234 -14.79 1.65 -34.28
C PRO A 234 -14.59 2.56 -35.48
N VAL A 235 -13.49 3.34 -35.52
CA VAL A 235 -13.14 4.22 -36.65
C VAL A 235 -12.84 3.41 -37.92
N ILE A 236 -12.06 2.32 -37.81
CA ILE A 236 -11.81 1.41 -38.94
C ILE A 236 -13.13 0.78 -39.42
N ILE A 237 -13.95 0.25 -38.52
CA ILE A 237 -15.17 -0.47 -38.92
C ILE A 237 -16.16 0.48 -39.61
N CYS A 238 -16.31 1.72 -39.12
CA CYS A 238 -17.15 2.73 -39.77
C CYS A 238 -16.68 3.09 -41.19
N ASN A 239 -15.39 2.95 -41.50
CA ASN A 239 -14.84 3.18 -42.83
C ASN A 239 -15.22 2.03 -43.81
N TYR A 240 -15.24 0.78 -43.34
CA TYR A 240 -15.57 -0.39 -44.17
C TYR A 240 -17.06 -0.62 -44.42
N VAL A 241 -17.92 -0.19 -43.49
CA VAL A 241 -19.37 -0.32 -43.62
C VAL A 241 -19.92 0.89 -44.38
N ASN A 242 -20.67 0.69 -45.48
CA ASN A 242 -21.23 1.80 -46.27
C ASN A 242 -22.59 2.30 -45.78
N ASP A 243 -23.32 1.48 -45.01
CA ASP A 243 -24.67 1.80 -44.51
C ASP A 243 -24.62 2.55 -43.17
N LEU A 244 -25.33 3.69 -43.11
CA LEU A 244 -25.41 4.57 -41.94
C LEU A 244 -25.97 3.86 -40.68
N THR A 245 -26.95 2.98 -40.85
CA THR A 245 -27.65 2.30 -39.75
C THR A 245 -26.68 1.41 -38.99
N TYR A 246 -25.93 0.58 -39.73
CA TYR A 246 -24.93 -0.32 -39.16
C TYR A 246 -23.76 0.45 -38.53
N ARG A 247 -23.33 1.59 -39.11
CA ARG A 247 -22.33 2.47 -38.49
C ARG A 247 -22.75 2.91 -37.10
N VAL A 248 -23.97 3.44 -36.95
CA VAL A 248 -24.48 3.92 -35.65
C VAL A 248 -24.57 2.79 -34.63
N VAL A 249 -25.13 1.63 -35.01
CA VAL A 249 -25.24 0.46 -34.10
C VAL A 249 -23.87 -0.03 -33.64
N ILE A 250 -22.87 -0.09 -34.53
CA ILE A 250 -21.50 -0.51 -34.20
C ILE A 250 -20.82 0.49 -33.26
N VAL A 251 -21.00 1.80 -33.48
CA VAL A 251 -20.46 2.84 -32.57
C VAL A 251 -21.07 2.70 -31.17
N VAL A 252 -22.39 2.52 -31.06
CA VAL A 252 -23.09 2.35 -29.77
C VAL A 252 -22.61 1.08 -29.05
N LEU A 253 -22.52 -0.06 -29.73
CA LEU A 253 -22.02 -1.30 -29.13
C LEU A 253 -20.56 -1.19 -28.69
N THR A 254 -19.71 -0.55 -29.49
CA THR A 254 -18.27 -0.40 -29.18
C THR A 254 -18.06 0.57 -28.01
N THR A 255 -18.79 1.69 -27.97
CA THR A 255 -18.73 2.64 -26.84
C THR A 255 -19.29 2.05 -25.55
N ALA A 256 -20.40 1.30 -25.60
CA ALA A 256 -20.91 0.57 -24.44
C ALA A 256 -19.90 -0.47 -23.91
N THR A 257 -19.25 -1.21 -24.82
CA THR A 257 -18.21 -2.20 -24.47
C THR A 257 -16.96 -1.53 -23.88
N PHE A 258 -16.56 -0.38 -24.43
CA PHE A 258 -15.46 0.44 -23.91
C PHE A 258 -15.75 0.97 -22.50
N ILE A 259 -16.94 1.52 -22.26
CA ILE A 259 -17.37 2.02 -20.95
C ILE A 259 -17.44 0.87 -19.93
N ALA A 260 -17.98 -0.29 -20.31
CA ALA A 260 -18.01 -1.47 -19.44
C ALA A 260 -16.59 -1.97 -19.11
N GLY A 261 -15.69 -2.01 -20.10
CA GLY A 261 -14.27 -2.35 -19.89
C GLY A 261 -13.56 -1.38 -18.95
N LEU A 262 -13.75 -0.07 -19.14
CA LEU A 262 -13.24 0.95 -18.23
C LEU A 262 -13.85 0.83 -16.84
N ALA A 263 -15.15 0.59 -16.69
CA ALA A 263 -15.79 0.43 -15.37
C ALA A 263 -15.23 -0.77 -14.60
N CYS A 264 -14.93 -1.89 -15.28
CA CYS A 264 -14.27 -3.04 -14.69
C CYS A 264 -12.83 -2.74 -14.22
N ILE A 265 -12.07 -1.94 -14.97
CA ILE A 265 -10.69 -1.54 -14.61
C ILE A 265 -10.69 -0.48 -13.50
N SER A 266 -11.62 0.48 -13.57
CA SER A 266 -11.72 1.62 -12.64
C SER A 266 -12.28 1.26 -11.26
N LYS A 267 -12.83 0.05 -11.07
CA LYS A 267 -13.29 -0.43 -9.74
C LYS A 267 -12.21 -0.37 -8.65
N VAL A 268 -10.92 -0.40 -9.02
CA VAL A 268 -9.78 -0.25 -8.09
C VAL A 268 -9.72 1.15 -7.44
N LYS A 269 -10.31 2.18 -8.07
CA LYS A 269 -10.27 3.58 -7.62
C LYS A 269 -11.63 4.30 -7.78
N ALA A 270 -12.73 3.57 -7.86
CA ALA A 270 -14.04 4.17 -8.12
C ALA A 270 -14.42 5.26 -7.09
N VAL A 271 -14.00 5.08 -5.83
CA VAL A 271 -14.18 6.08 -4.76
C VAL A 271 -13.47 7.40 -5.08
N GLU A 272 -12.19 7.37 -5.49
CA GLU A 272 -11.43 8.58 -5.84
C GLU A 272 -12.03 9.33 -7.03
N TRP A 273 -12.49 8.60 -8.06
CA TRP A 273 -13.12 9.22 -9.24
C TRP A 273 -14.52 9.78 -8.94
N VAL A 274 -15.30 9.11 -8.08
CA VAL A 274 -16.61 9.62 -7.62
C VAL A 274 -16.42 10.87 -6.76
N VAL A 275 -15.41 10.89 -5.87
CA VAL A 275 -15.05 12.09 -5.10
C VAL A 275 -14.63 13.23 -6.04
N ALA A 276 -13.72 12.99 -6.99
CA ALA A 276 -13.31 14.02 -7.96
C ALA A 276 -14.49 14.55 -8.81
N GLY A 277 -15.42 13.67 -9.22
CA GLY A 277 -16.65 14.05 -9.92
C GLY A 277 -17.59 14.88 -9.06
N ALA A 278 -17.78 14.52 -7.79
CA ALA A 278 -18.59 15.27 -6.83
C ALA A 278 -18.01 16.66 -6.56
N THR A 279 -16.69 16.78 -6.42
CA THR A 279 -16.01 18.08 -6.28
C THR A 279 -16.23 18.95 -7.52
N TYR A 280 -16.11 18.39 -8.72
CA TYR A 280 -16.36 19.14 -9.97
C TYR A 280 -17.80 19.64 -10.07
N VAL A 281 -18.80 18.79 -9.81
CA VAL A 281 -20.22 19.19 -9.79
C VAL A 281 -20.49 20.29 -8.77
N THR A 282 -19.84 20.22 -7.60
CA THR A 282 -19.97 21.24 -6.55
C THR A 282 -19.38 22.58 -7.02
N ILE A 283 -18.16 22.59 -7.58
CA ILE A 283 -17.51 23.79 -8.11
C ILE A 283 -18.34 24.42 -9.25
N THR A 284 -18.84 23.61 -10.19
CA THR A 284 -19.71 24.11 -11.29
C THR A 284 -21.00 24.73 -10.72
N ARG A 285 -21.58 24.17 -9.66
CA ARG A 285 -22.79 24.71 -9.03
C ARG A 285 -22.52 26.05 -8.32
N TYR A 286 -21.37 26.19 -7.66
CA TYR A 286 -20.95 27.46 -7.05
C TYR A 286 -20.72 28.55 -8.10
N LEU A 287 -19.92 28.28 -9.15
CA LEU A 287 -19.71 29.26 -10.23
C LEU A 287 -21.03 29.66 -10.93
N ASN A 288 -21.97 28.73 -11.12
CA ASN A 288 -23.24 29.04 -11.74
C ASN A 288 -24.13 29.92 -10.83
N MET A 289 -24.08 29.73 -9.51
CA MET A 289 -24.74 30.63 -8.55
C MET A 289 -24.11 32.03 -8.54
N GLU A 290 -22.79 32.12 -8.59
CA GLU A 290 -22.06 33.40 -8.61
C GLU A 290 -22.34 34.18 -9.92
N LEU A 291 -22.36 33.50 -11.07
CA LEU A 291 -22.76 34.09 -12.36
C LEU A 291 -24.22 34.54 -12.38
N LEU A 292 -25.13 33.80 -11.74
CA LEU A 292 -26.55 34.20 -11.61
C LEU A 292 -26.71 35.43 -10.70
N LEU A 293 -25.93 35.54 -9.63
CA LEU A 293 -25.90 36.73 -8.78
C LEU A 293 -25.36 37.95 -9.55
N MET A 294 -24.24 37.80 -10.28
CA MET A 294 -23.71 38.89 -11.13
C MET A 294 -24.69 39.33 -12.22
N TRP A 295 -25.48 38.42 -12.79
CA TRP A 295 -26.55 38.77 -13.75
C TRP A 295 -27.72 39.49 -13.06
N SER A 296 -28.15 39.03 -11.89
CA SER A 296 -29.24 39.66 -11.14
C SER A 296 -28.91 41.11 -10.72
N ASP A 297 -27.64 41.40 -10.41
CA ASP A 297 -27.19 42.76 -10.09
C ASP A 297 -27.01 43.65 -11.34
N ALA A 298 -26.89 43.06 -12.53
CA ALA A 298 -26.77 43.78 -13.79
C ALA A 298 -28.11 44.30 -14.33
N ASP A 299 -29.20 43.53 -14.14
CA ASP A 299 -30.57 43.93 -14.51
C ASP A 299 -31.20 44.96 -13.55
N LEU A 300 -30.53 45.29 -12.44
CA LEU A 300 -30.97 46.24 -11.40
C LEU A 300 -30.36 47.65 -11.53
N LYS A 301 -29.74 47.99 -12.66
CA LYS A 301 -29.13 49.31 -12.97
C LYS A 301 -29.66 49.93 -14.27
#